data_AF-A0A661HHA7-F1
#
_entry.id   AF-A0A661HHA7-F1
#
_cell.length_a   1.000
_cell.length_b   1.000
_cell.length_c   1.000
_cell.angle_alpha   90.00
_cell.angle_beta   90.00
_cell.angle_gamma   90.00
#
_symmetry.space_group_name_H-M   'P 1'
#
loop_
_entity.id
_entity.type
_entity.pdbx_description
1 polymer ?
#
loop_
_entity_poly.entity_id
_entity_poly.type
_entity_poly.pdbx_seq_one_letter_code
_entity_poly.pdbx_strand_id
1 'polypeptide(L)'
;IYLLILAMDPEAFSGIEAANWQQIFARVSYYSFVTLTTLGYGDILPKNHIAEFFVYMEAIIGVFYMAIIVSSLISLRLSSLETQKKGK
;
A
#
# COMPACT_ATOMS: atom_id res chain seq x y z
N ILE A 1 -7.56 0.51 5.51
CA ILE A 1 -7.82 1.86 6.05
C ILE A 1 -8.86 2.63 5.23
N TYR A 2 -8.76 2.64 3.89
CA TYR A 2 -9.70 3.35 3.01
C TYR A 2 -11.17 2.92 3.12
N LEU A 3 -11.45 1.64 3.38
CA LEU A 3 -12.83 1.19 3.67
C LEU A 3 -13.43 1.88 4.89
N LEU A 4 -12.62 2.12 5.93
CA LEU A 4 -13.07 2.78 7.14
C LEU A 4 -13.32 4.27 6.89
N ILE A 5 -12.48 4.90 6.07
CA ILE A 5 -12.68 6.29 5.64
C ILE A 5 -13.99 6.42 4.84
N LEU A 6 -14.23 5.52 3.88
CA LEU A 6 -15.48 5.48 3.10
C LEU A 6 -16.71 5.17 3.96
N ALA A 7 -16.56 4.39 5.04
CA ALA A 7 -17.65 4.13 5.98
C ALA A 7 -18.01 5.37 6.81
N MET A 8 -17.07 6.29 7.03
CA MET A 8 -17.31 7.55 7.73
C MET A 8 -17.79 8.67 6.79
N ASP A 9 -17.20 8.74 5.60
CA ASP A 9 -17.52 9.71 4.56
C ASP A 9 -17.53 9.00 3.20
N PRO A 10 -18.73 8.68 2.65
CA PRO A 10 -18.86 8.01 1.36
C PRO A 10 -18.30 8.82 0.18
N GLU A 11 -18.17 10.14 0.31
CA GLU A 11 -17.64 11.02 -0.73
C GLU A 11 -16.16 11.33 -0.55
N ALA A 12 -15.47 10.66 0.38
CA ALA A 12 -14.06 10.90 0.70
C ALA A 12 -13.09 10.68 -0.48
N PHE A 13 -13.49 9.91 -1.50
CA PHE A 13 -12.67 9.62 -2.68
C PHE A 13 -13.43 9.92 -3.97
N SER A 14 -12.75 10.50 -4.95
CA SER A 14 -13.22 10.56 -6.34
C SER A 14 -12.97 9.22 -7.04
N GLY A 15 -13.78 8.92 -8.06
CA GLY A 15 -13.61 7.72 -8.88
C GLY A 15 -14.08 6.40 -8.24
N ILE A 16 -14.44 6.38 -6.95
CA ILE A 16 -15.03 5.20 -6.31
C ILE A 16 -16.56 5.30 -6.40
N GLU A 17 -17.09 4.92 -7.56
CA GLU A 17 -18.52 4.78 -7.81
C GLU A 17 -18.86 3.30 -7.86
N ALA A 18 -19.25 2.71 -6.72
CA ALA A 18 -19.51 1.28 -6.63
C ALA A 18 -20.81 1.01 -5.88
N ALA A 19 -21.67 0.19 -6.50
CA ALA A 19 -22.99 -0.15 -5.97
C ALA A 19 -22.97 -1.33 -4.99
N ASN A 20 -21.86 -2.07 -4.91
CA ASN A 20 -21.71 -3.22 -4.03
C ASN A 20 -20.34 -3.26 -3.33
N TRP A 21 -20.29 -3.99 -2.21
CA TRP A 21 -19.11 -4.08 -1.35
C TRP A 21 -17.88 -4.65 -2.07
N GLN A 22 -18.06 -5.62 -2.95
CA GLN A 22 -16.96 -6.27 -3.68
C GLN A 22 -16.26 -5.29 -4.62
N GLN A 23 -17.01 -4.44 -5.32
CA GLN A 23 -16.46 -3.39 -6.18
C GLN A 23 -15.75 -2.30 -5.36
N ILE A 24 -16.34 -1.89 -4.22
CA ILE A 24 -15.69 -0.93 -3.31
C ILE A 24 -14.34 -1.50 -2.86
N PHE A 25 -14.33 -2.75 -2.37
CA PHE A 25 -13.12 -3.43 -1.93
C PHE A 25 -12.06 -3.51 -3.03
N ALA A 26 -12.45 -3.87 -4.25
CA ALA A 26 -11.54 -3.95 -5.38
C ALA A 26 -10.94 -2.58 -5.73
N ARG A 27 -11.76 -1.52 -5.77
CA ARG A 27 -11.30 -0.15 -6.09
C ARG A 27 -10.35 0.40 -5.03
N VAL A 28 -10.65 0.24 -3.73
CA VAL A 28 -9.75 0.71 -2.67
C VAL A 28 -8.46 -0.11 -2.58
N SER A 29 -8.52 -1.41 -2.87
CA SER A 29 -7.33 -2.27 -2.91
C SER A 29 -6.44 -1.92 -4.08
N TYR A 30 -7.05 -1.66 -5.25
CA TYR A 30 -6.34 -1.11 -6.39
C TYR A 30 -5.65 0.20 -5.99
N TYR A 31 -6.38 1.17 -5.43
CA TYR A 31 -5.82 2.45 -5.03
C TYR A 31 -4.62 2.33 -4.06
N SER A 32 -4.74 1.46 -3.05
CA SER A 32 -3.63 1.12 -2.13
C SER A 32 -2.42 0.56 -2.88
N PHE A 33 -2.64 -0.40 -3.79
CA PHE A 33 -1.56 -0.98 -4.59
C PHE A 33 -0.87 0.07 -5.48
N VAL A 34 -1.64 0.92 -6.17
CA VAL A 34 -1.08 1.95 -7.05
C VAL A 34 -0.27 2.99 -6.25
N THR A 35 -0.72 3.29 -5.02
CA THR A 35 -0.03 4.21 -4.11
C THR A 35 1.27 3.61 -3.58
N LEU A 36 1.23 2.36 -3.08
CA LEU A 36 2.41 1.65 -2.56
C LEU A 36 3.47 1.39 -3.63
N THR A 37 3.05 1.17 -4.88
CA THR A 37 3.95 0.97 -6.03
C THR A 37 4.39 2.28 -6.68
N THR A 38 4.00 3.43 -6.10
CA THR A 38 4.30 4.77 -6.62
C THR A 38 3.86 5.00 -8.07
N LEU A 39 2.89 4.23 -8.57
CA LEU A 39 2.38 4.34 -9.95
C LEU A 39 1.52 5.60 -10.13
N GLY A 40 0.64 5.90 -9.16
CA GLY A 40 -0.18 7.10 -9.10
C GLY A 40 -0.96 7.46 -10.38
N TYR A 41 -1.75 6.54 -10.95
CA TYR A 41 -2.50 6.79 -12.21
C TYR A 41 -3.45 8.00 -12.15
N GLY A 42 -3.89 8.42 -10.96
CA GLY A 42 -4.73 9.61 -10.76
C GLY A 42 -6.21 9.41 -11.09
N ASP A 43 -6.67 8.16 -11.27
CA ASP A 43 -8.07 7.80 -11.51
C ASP A 43 -8.91 7.77 -10.22
N ILE A 44 -8.27 7.67 -9.06
CA ILE A 44 -8.87 7.80 -7.72
C ILE A 44 -8.05 8.85 -6.95
N LEU A 45 -8.72 9.86 -6.40
CA LEU A 45 -8.09 10.93 -5.63
C LEU A 45 -8.84 11.13 -4.31
N PRO A 46 -8.14 11.40 -3.19
CA PRO A 46 -8.79 11.80 -1.96
C PRO A 46 -9.43 13.18 -2.18
N LYS A 47 -10.63 13.38 -1.63
CA LYS A 47 -11.36 14.66 -1.69
C LYS A 47 -11.32 15.45 -0.38
N ASN A 48 -10.98 14.80 0.73
CA ASN A 48 -10.95 15.41 2.04
C ASN A 48 -9.56 15.28 2.70
N HIS A 49 -9.26 16.18 3.65
CA HIS A 49 -7.95 16.24 4.30
C HIS A 49 -7.64 14.98 5.13
N ILE A 50 -8.67 14.29 5.64
CA ILE A 50 -8.49 13.06 6.44
C ILE A 50 -8.01 11.92 5.52
N ALA A 51 -8.62 11.75 4.35
CA ALA A 51 -8.21 10.80 3.34
C ALA A 51 -6.79 11.10 2.85
N GLU A 52 -6.48 12.36 2.53
CA GLU A 52 -5.13 12.79 2.16
C GLU A 52 -4.07 12.42 3.20
N PHE A 53 -4.35 12.70 4.48
CA PHE A 53 -3.44 12.34 5.56
C PHE A 53 -3.13 10.84 5.58
N PHE A 54 -4.16 10.00 5.47
CA PHE A 54 -3.96 8.55 5.46
C PHE A 54 -3.25 8.04 4.19
N VAL A 55 -3.47 8.68 3.04
CA VAL A 55 -2.74 8.39 1.80
C VAL A 55 -1.26 8.69 1.96
N TYR A 56 -0.91 9.85 2.54
CA TYR A 56 0.49 10.18 2.82
C TYR A 56 1.13 9.21 3.80
N MET A 57 0.42 8.85 4.87
CA MET A 57 0.89 7.86 5.83
C MET A 57 1.10 6.48 5.19
N GLU A 58 0.18 6.02 4.33
CA GLU A 58 0.34 4.77 3.59
C GLU A 58 1.58 4.80 2.70
N ALA A 59 1.78 5.89 1.94
CA ALA A 59 2.94 6.04 1.06
C ALA A 59 4.28 5.98 1.84
N ILE A 60 4.37 6.71 2.96
CA ILE A 60 5.58 6.74 3.79
C ILE A 60 5.86 5.36 4.40
N ILE A 61 4.86 4.78 5.10
CA ILE A 61 5.00 3.48 5.77
C ILE A 61 5.29 2.37 4.76
N GLY A 62 4.60 2.39 3.62
CA GLY A 62 4.73 1.41 2.55
C GLY A 62 6.14 1.33 1.98
N VAL A 63 6.75 2.49 1.72
CA VAL A 63 8.13 2.57 1.21
C VAL A 63 9.11 2.00 2.24
N PHE A 64 8.98 2.37 3.52
CA PHE A 64 9.85 1.82 4.56
C PHE A 64 9.66 0.31 4.73
N TYR A 65 8.43 -0.17 4.71
CA TYR A 65 8.13 -1.61 4.80
C TYR A 65 8.80 -2.38 3.66
N MET A 66 8.66 -1.93 2.42
CA MET A 66 9.31 -2.57 1.26
C MET A 66 10.84 -2.57 1.40
N ALA A 67 11.45 -1.48 1.85
CA ALA A 67 12.89 -1.40 2.08
C ALA A 67 13.37 -2.41 3.14
N ILE A 68 12.66 -2.52 4.27
CA ILE A 68 12.98 -3.44 5.37
C ILE A 68 12.87 -4.89 4.89
N ILE A 69 11.82 -5.24 4.14
CA ILE A 69 11.64 -6.59 3.61
C ILE A 69 12.76 -6.96 2.64
N VAL A 70 13.11 -6.06 1.70
CA VAL A 70 14.20 -6.31 0.75
C VAL A 70 15.54 -6.46 1.48
N SER A 71 15.84 -5.59 2.45
CA SER A 71 17.07 -5.69 3.26
C SER A 71 17.14 -7.01 4.03
N SER A 72 16.03 -7.42 4.64
CA SER A 72 15.94 -8.67 5.40
C SER A 72 16.15 -9.90 4.51
N LEU A 73 15.56 -9.92 3.32
CA LEU A 73 15.75 -11.00 2.34
C LEU A 73 17.20 -11.11 1.88
N ILE A 74 17.86 -9.97 1.63
CA ILE A 74 19.28 -9.93 1.27
C ILE A 74 20.13 -10.46 2.42
N SER A 75 19.88 -10.01 3.65
CA SER A 75 20.60 -10.48 4.84
C SER A 75 20.46 -12.00 5.04
N LEU A 76 19.25 -12.54 4.90
CA LEU A 76 18.99 -13.99 4.97
C LEU A 76 19.76 -14.75 3.89
N ARG A 77 19.79 -14.22 2.65
CA ARG A 77 20.53 -14.84 1.56
C ARG A 77 22.04 -14.84 1.84
N LEU A 78 22.59 -13.73 2.30
CA LEU A 78 24.03 -13.63 2.64
C LEU A 78 24.40 -14.61 3.76
N SER A 79 23.61 -14.68 4.84
CA SER A 79 23.82 -15.65 5.92
C SER A 79 23.79 -17.11 5.43
N SER A 80 22.89 -17.45 4.50
CA SER A 80 22.84 -18.79 3.91
C SER A 80 24.09 -19.14 3.09
N LEU A 81 24.69 -18.16 2.41
CA LEU A 81 25.91 -18.34 1.63
C LEU A 81 27.16 -18.48 2.52
N GLU A 82 27.23 -17.72 3.61
CA GLU A 82 28.31 -17.85 4.61
C GLU A 82 28.30 -19.22 5.29
N THR A 83 27.11 -19.74 5.61
CA THR A 83 26.94 -21.06 6.22
C THR A 83 27.40 -22.18 5.26
N GLN A 84 27.07 -22.08 3.98
CA GLN A 84 27.53 -23.03 2.95
C GLN A 84 29.06 -23.00 2.75
N LYS A 85 29.69 -21.83 2.86
CA LYS A 85 31.15 -21.69 2.66
C LYS A 85 31.96 -22.25 3.83
N LYS A 86 31.44 -22.20 5.06
CA LYS A 86 32.09 -22.79 6.25
C LYS A 86 31.98 -24.31 6.33
N GLY A 87 31.01 -24.91 5.64
CA GLY A 87 30.79 -26.37 5.60
C GLY A 87 31.59 -27.12 4.53
N LYS A 88 32.37 -26.41 3.70
CA LYS A 88 33.34 -26.96 2.75
C LYS A 88 34.76 -26.68 3.25
#